data_AF-A0A8X6LYD7-F1
#
_entry.id   AF-A0A8X6LYD7-F1
#
_cell.length_a   1.000
_cell.length_b   1.000
_cell.length_c   1.000
_cell.angle_alpha   90.00
_cell.angle_beta   90.00
_cell.angle_gamma   90.00
#
_symmetry.space_group_name_H-M   'P 1'
#
loop_
_entity.id
_entity.type
_entity.pdbx_description
1 polymer ?
#
loop_
_entity_poly.entity_id
_entity_poly.type
_entity_poly.pdbx_seq_one_letter_code
_entity_poly.pdbx_strand_id
1 'polypeptide(L)'
;MRRSRKRMSILFCKLQYLPPCRKEKVLNLLTPFLFFLHVVSAIAVTILCDRKKISTVLAYGNEIQNHFAQIMLIFFKYNNFFFASQVYPCLIAIVYYTICVRCSNSVRNLTRKISLCSPEEFGPSEQIQVLRYKEKIDEILKITQEIFSVPSFCLIVAYSISCYTMIGWYLVGIKEIAEVIHSSFICTCSFLYLTGTLWIAGSLPVELNKLKDTFYEKAYLRWISFGFPSEQNFRREILAKPEFVFTGCDILHYRRSSVLAVVGTLVTYTLLVINIP
;
A
#
# COMPACT_ATOMS: atom_id res chain seq x y z
N MET A 1 16.95 -10.30 11.25
CA MET A 1 17.01 -10.26 9.76
C MET A 1 16.84 -11.61 9.03
N ARG A 2 17.53 -12.70 9.42
CA ARG A 2 17.52 -13.98 8.66
C ARG A 2 16.12 -14.63 8.51
N ARG A 3 15.25 -14.51 9.53
CA ARG A 3 13.87 -15.02 9.53
C ARG A 3 12.95 -14.26 8.55
N SER A 4 13.07 -12.93 8.48
CA SER A 4 12.27 -12.10 7.57
C SER A 4 12.62 -12.33 6.11
N ARG A 5 13.92 -12.49 5.79
CA ARG A 5 14.37 -12.81 4.42
C ARG A 5 13.80 -14.14 3.94
N LYS A 6 13.87 -15.18 4.78
CA LYS A 6 13.27 -16.50 4.47
C LYS A 6 11.76 -16.39 4.20
N ARG A 7 11.02 -15.67 5.05
CA ARG A 7 9.57 -15.46 4.87
C ARG A 7 9.25 -14.74 3.56
N MET A 8 10.04 -13.74 3.18
CA MET A 8 9.86 -13.00 1.93
C MET A 8 10.15 -13.87 0.70
N SER A 9 11.18 -14.73 0.73
CA SER A 9 11.42 -15.72 -0.32
C SER A 9 10.28 -16.73 -0.45
N ILE A 10 9.75 -17.22 0.68
CA ILE A 10 8.58 -18.12 0.70
C ILE A 10 7.37 -17.41 0.08
N LEU A 11 7.14 -16.15 0.44
CA LEU A 11 6.05 -15.35 -0.10
C LEU A 11 6.15 -15.23 -1.63
N PHE A 12 7.31 -14.85 -2.16
CA PHE A 12 7.49 -14.71 -3.61
C PHE A 12 7.32 -16.04 -4.34
N CYS A 13 7.82 -17.14 -3.78
CA CYS A 13 7.60 -18.48 -4.33
C CYS A 13 6.11 -18.82 -4.38
N LYS A 14 5.36 -18.58 -3.29
CA LYS A 14 3.92 -18.82 -3.26
C LYS A 14 3.15 -17.90 -4.22
N LEU A 15 3.60 -16.66 -4.39
CA LEU A 15 2.99 -15.67 -5.28
C LEU A 15 3.16 -16.02 -6.76
N GLN A 16 4.14 -16.85 -7.14
CA GLN A 16 4.32 -17.34 -8.51
C GLN A 16 3.19 -18.29 -8.94
N TYR A 17 2.50 -18.93 -8.00
CA TYR A 17 1.35 -19.79 -8.31
C TYR A 17 0.08 -18.98 -8.64
N LEU A 18 0.07 -17.66 -8.37
CA LEU A 18 -1.06 -16.80 -8.73
C LEU A 18 -0.83 -16.16 -10.11
N PRO A 19 -1.87 -16.10 -10.96
CA PRO A 19 -1.74 -15.55 -12.29
C PRO A 19 -1.41 -14.04 -12.24
N PRO A 20 -0.53 -13.56 -13.13
CA PRO A 20 -0.19 -12.14 -13.21
C PRO A 20 -1.41 -11.30 -13.62
N CYS A 21 -1.45 -10.03 -13.18
CA CYS A 21 -2.57 -9.13 -13.45
C CYS A 21 -2.14 -7.92 -14.29
N ARG A 22 -3.01 -7.39 -15.16
CA ARG A 22 -2.73 -6.14 -15.89
C ARG A 22 -2.39 -4.97 -14.96
N LYS A 23 -3.07 -4.88 -13.80
CA LYS A 23 -2.84 -3.82 -12.81
C LYS A 23 -1.43 -3.88 -12.19
N GLU A 24 -0.83 -5.06 -12.12
CA GLU A 24 0.56 -5.22 -11.69
C GLU A 24 1.54 -4.56 -12.66
N LYS A 25 1.31 -4.69 -13.98
CA LYS A 25 2.18 -4.02 -14.98
C LYS A 25 2.17 -2.51 -14.79
N VAL A 26 1.00 -1.94 -14.48
CA VAL A 26 0.86 -0.50 -14.19
C VAL A 26 1.64 -0.13 -12.93
N LEU A 27 1.55 -0.92 -11.84
CA LEU A 27 2.32 -0.68 -10.62
C LEU A 27 3.83 -0.78 -10.88
N ASN A 28 4.28 -1.74 -11.69
CA ASN A 28 5.69 -1.89 -12.03
C ASN A 28 6.21 -0.68 -12.85
N LEU A 29 5.38 -0.09 -13.71
CA LEU A 29 5.70 1.14 -14.45
C LEU A 29 5.86 2.37 -13.54
N LEU A 30 5.26 2.38 -12.34
CA LEU A 30 5.46 3.48 -11.38
C LEU A 30 6.88 3.50 -10.81
N THR A 31 7.58 2.35 -10.82
CA THR A 31 8.93 2.23 -10.27
C THR A 31 9.93 3.15 -10.99
N PRO A 32 10.14 3.05 -12.32
CA PRO A 32 11.06 3.95 -13.02
C PRO A 32 10.62 5.42 -12.96
N PHE A 33 9.31 5.69 -12.97
CA PHE A 33 8.79 7.06 -12.81
C PHE A 33 9.18 7.67 -11.46
N LEU A 34 9.10 6.89 -10.39
CA LEU A 34 9.46 7.32 -9.05
C LEU A 34 10.97 7.60 -8.91
N PHE A 35 11.82 6.78 -9.53
CA PHE A 35 13.26 7.07 -9.62
C PHE A 35 13.55 8.33 -10.42
N PHE A 36 12.90 8.51 -11.56
CA PHE A 36 13.06 9.70 -12.39
C PHE A 36 12.66 10.97 -11.63
N LEU A 37 11.46 10.97 -11.03
CA LEU A 37 10.93 12.12 -10.31
C LEU A 37 11.80 12.48 -9.09
N HIS A 38 12.36 11.47 -8.42
CA HIS A 38 13.32 11.67 -7.34
C HIS A 38 14.59 12.41 -7.80
N VAL A 39 15.22 11.96 -8.89
CA VAL A 39 16.43 12.58 -9.43
C VAL A 39 16.15 14.02 -9.90
N VAL A 40 15.04 14.23 -10.61
CA VAL A 40 14.61 15.56 -11.05
C VAL A 40 14.39 16.49 -9.86
N SER A 41 13.75 16.01 -8.80
CA SER A 41 13.51 16.80 -7.58
C SER A 41 14.83 17.16 -6.86
N ALA A 42 15.78 16.22 -6.76
CA ALA A 42 17.09 16.48 -6.18
C ALA A 42 17.90 17.52 -6.98
N ILE A 43 17.86 17.42 -8.31
CA ILE A 43 18.50 18.40 -9.21
C ILE A 43 17.84 19.77 -9.06
N ALA A 44 16.50 19.84 -9.09
CA ALA A 44 15.76 21.09 -8.97
C ALA A 44 16.07 21.81 -7.64
N VAL A 45 16.08 21.09 -6.52
CA VAL A 45 16.46 21.66 -5.21
C VAL A 45 17.90 22.17 -5.24
N THR A 46 18.83 21.42 -5.83
CA THR A 46 20.24 21.81 -5.92
C THR A 46 20.44 23.09 -6.74
N ILE A 47 19.67 23.28 -7.81
CA ILE A 47 19.76 24.45 -8.68
C ILE A 47 19.08 25.68 -8.06
N LEU A 48 17.92 25.50 -7.43
CA LEU A 48 17.05 26.61 -7.02
C LEU A 48 17.28 27.10 -5.58
N CYS A 49 18.08 26.39 -4.78
CA CYS A 49 18.33 26.79 -3.40
C CYS A 49 19.40 27.88 -3.27
N ASP A 50 19.35 28.61 -2.14
CA ASP A 50 20.49 29.41 -1.70
C ASP A 50 21.65 28.48 -1.31
N ARG A 51 22.56 28.26 -2.26
CA ARG A 51 23.67 27.32 -2.14
C ARG A 51 24.55 27.61 -0.93
N LYS A 52 24.82 28.89 -0.61
CA LYS A 52 25.72 29.23 0.50
C LYS A 52 25.06 28.92 1.84
N LYS A 53 23.80 29.34 2.01
CA LYS A 53 23.01 29.05 3.21
C LYS A 53 22.82 27.54 3.40
N ILE A 54 22.33 26.84 2.38
CA ILE A 54 22.02 25.40 2.48
C ILE A 54 23.28 24.56 2.65
N SER A 55 24.36 24.81 1.91
CA SER A 55 25.60 24.04 2.08
C SER A 55 26.19 24.18 3.48
N THR A 56 26.14 25.38 4.07
CA THR A 56 26.61 25.62 5.44
C THR A 56 25.77 24.84 6.45
N VAL A 57 24.45 24.82 6.31
CA VAL A 57 23.55 24.00 7.14
C VAL A 57 23.87 22.52 7.00
N LEU A 58 24.03 22.01 5.77
CA LEU A 58 24.33 20.61 5.49
C LEU A 58 25.75 20.18 5.91
N ALA A 59 26.66 21.15 6.03
CA ALA A 59 28.02 20.99 6.53
C ALA A 59 28.13 21.25 8.05
N TYR A 60 27.00 21.30 8.77
CA TYR A 60 26.93 21.49 10.22
C TYR A 60 27.57 22.80 10.70
N GLY A 61 27.37 23.89 9.95
CA GLY A 61 27.88 25.22 10.26
C GLY A 61 29.23 25.55 9.61
N ASN A 62 29.87 24.60 8.94
CA ASN A 62 31.14 24.85 8.25
C ASN A 62 30.91 25.57 6.91
N GLU A 63 31.52 26.74 6.74
CA GLU A 63 31.46 27.47 5.48
C GLU A 63 32.33 26.80 4.41
N ILE A 64 31.71 26.42 3.30
CA ILE A 64 32.40 25.86 2.14
C ILE A 64 32.54 26.97 1.11
N GLN A 65 33.76 27.41 0.79
CA GLN A 65 33.95 28.47 -0.21
C GLN A 65 33.88 27.97 -1.66
N ASN A 66 34.24 26.70 -1.89
CA ASN A 66 34.27 26.12 -3.22
C ASN A 66 32.85 25.83 -3.73
N HIS A 67 32.45 26.50 -4.81
CA HIS A 67 31.10 26.38 -5.40
C HIS A 67 30.77 24.97 -5.87
N PHE A 68 31.73 24.26 -6.46
CA PHE A 68 31.53 22.88 -6.91
C PHE A 68 31.32 21.95 -5.72
N ALA A 69 32.08 22.13 -4.63
CA ALA A 69 31.92 21.37 -3.41
C ALA A 69 30.54 21.61 -2.75
N GLN A 70 30.04 22.85 -2.76
CA GLN A 70 28.68 23.16 -2.29
C GLN A 70 27.61 22.40 -3.09
N ILE A 71 27.68 22.46 -4.42
CA ILE A 71 26.72 21.77 -5.31
C ILE A 71 26.74 20.26 -5.07
N MET A 72 27.93 19.66 -5.02
CA MET A 72 28.07 18.22 -4.78
C MET A 72 27.50 17.84 -3.40
N LEU A 73 27.84 18.59 -2.34
CA LEU A 73 27.33 18.30 -1.00
C LEU A 73 25.80 18.35 -0.96
N ILE A 74 25.21 19.42 -1.50
CA ILE A 74 23.74 19.61 -1.55
C ILE A 74 23.11 18.45 -2.31
N PHE A 75 23.58 18.17 -3.53
CA PHE A 75 23.05 17.10 -4.36
C PHE A 75 23.12 15.75 -3.65
N PHE A 76 24.29 15.36 -3.13
CA PHE A 76 24.46 14.05 -2.48
C PHE A 76 23.62 13.94 -1.22
N LYS A 77 23.59 14.96 -0.35
CA LYS A 77 22.81 14.91 0.90
C LYS A 77 21.31 14.81 0.62
N TYR A 78 20.78 15.67 -0.26
CA TYR A 78 19.36 15.61 -0.61
C TYR A 78 19.00 14.34 -1.36
N ASN A 79 19.84 13.88 -2.28
CA ASN A 79 19.62 12.64 -3.02
C ASN A 79 19.54 11.44 -2.05
N ASN A 80 20.49 11.31 -1.13
CA ASN A 80 20.46 10.24 -0.12
C ASN A 80 19.26 10.37 0.81
N PHE A 81 18.95 11.58 1.28
CA PHE A 81 17.80 11.84 2.14
C PHE A 81 16.49 11.44 1.46
N PHE A 82 16.22 11.96 0.27
CA PHE A 82 15.02 11.62 -0.51
C PHE A 82 14.94 10.13 -0.84
N PHE A 83 16.08 9.50 -1.17
CA PHE A 83 16.10 8.09 -1.45
C PHE A 83 15.66 7.28 -0.22
N ALA A 84 16.24 7.57 0.94
CA ALA A 84 15.95 6.87 2.18
C ALA A 84 14.53 7.15 2.71
N SER A 85 14.08 8.40 2.65
CA SER A 85 12.83 8.83 3.28
C SER A 85 11.59 8.68 2.37
N GLN A 86 11.75 8.70 1.05
CA GLN A 86 10.63 8.67 0.11
C GLN A 86 10.70 7.47 -0.85
N VAL A 87 11.82 7.32 -1.57
CA VAL A 87 11.91 6.31 -2.64
C VAL A 87 11.83 4.91 -2.06
N TYR A 88 12.68 4.62 -1.08
CA TYR A 88 12.79 3.28 -0.51
C TYR A 88 11.47 2.79 0.12
N PRO A 89 10.77 3.57 0.96
CA PRO A 89 9.46 3.14 1.45
C PRO A 89 8.40 3.00 0.36
N CYS A 90 8.42 3.84 -0.68
CA CYS A 90 7.50 3.71 -1.81
C CYS A 90 7.76 2.42 -2.61
N LEU A 91 9.01 1.99 -2.76
CA LEU A 91 9.34 0.68 -3.37
C LEU A 91 8.78 -0.48 -2.54
N ILE A 92 8.91 -0.41 -1.22
CA ILE A 92 8.29 -1.39 -0.30
C ILE A 92 6.77 -1.39 -0.47
N ALA A 93 6.16 -0.21 -0.59
CA ALA A 93 4.72 -0.05 -0.85
C ALA A 93 4.30 -0.72 -2.15
N ILE A 94 5.04 -0.49 -3.25
CA ILE A 94 4.75 -1.08 -4.56
C ILE A 94 4.79 -2.61 -4.49
N VAL A 95 5.77 -3.19 -3.79
CA VAL A 95 5.81 -4.65 -3.57
C VAL A 95 4.56 -5.12 -2.82
N TYR A 96 4.21 -4.44 -1.72
CA TYR A 96 3.02 -4.75 -0.93
C TYR A 96 1.73 -4.64 -1.76
N TYR A 97 1.61 -3.58 -2.58
CA TYR A 97 0.46 -3.35 -3.46
C TYR A 97 0.35 -4.42 -4.54
N THR A 98 1.47 -4.83 -5.13
CA THR A 98 1.51 -5.88 -6.14
C THR A 98 0.99 -7.21 -5.57
N ILE A 99 1.40 -7.56 -4.35
CA ILE A 99 0.88 -8.75 -3.65
C ILE A 99 -0.63 -8.63 -3.44
N CYS A 100 -1.11 -7.50 -2.91
CA CYS A 100 -2.52 -7.26 -2.67
C CYS A 100 -3.34 -7.35 -3.97
N VAL A 101 -2.89 -6.69 -5.04
CA VAL A 101 -3.57 -6.69 -6.34
C VAL A 101 -3.63 -8.09 -6.95
N ARG A 102 -2.55 -8.88 -6.87
CA ARG A 102 -2.55 -10.27 -7.34
C ARG A 102 -3.54 -11.13 -6.56
N CYS A 103 -3.56 -11.00 -5.24
CA CYS A 103 -4.51 -11.72 -4.40
C CYS A 103 -5.96 -11.32 -4.72
N SER A 104 -6.26 -10.01 -4.74
CA SER A 104 -7.60 -9.50 -5.09
C SER A 104 -8.05 -9.95 -6.48
N ASN A 105 -7.14 -9.97 -7.47
CA ASN A 105 -7.46 -10.45 -8.81
C ASN A 105 -7.75 -11.96 -8.83
N SER A 106 -6.98 -12.75 -8.08
CA SER A 106 -7.17 -14.20 -7.99
C SER A 106 -8.49 -14.55 -7.30
N VAL A 107 -8.82 -13.84 -6.21
CA VAL A 107 -10.13 -13.94 -5.53
C VAL A 107 -11.25 -13.60 -6.50
N ARG A 108 -11.16 -12.45 -7.20
CA ARG A 108 -12.18 -12.03 -8.16
C ARG A 108 -12.37 -13.01 -9.32
N ASN A 109 -11.29 -13.60 -9.82
CA ASN A 109 -11.36 -14.63 -10.85
C ASN A 109 -12.06 -15.90 -10.35
N LEU A 110 -11.79 -16.30 -9.10
CA LEU A 110 -12.46 -17.41 -8.45
C LEU A 110 -13.95 -17.12 -8.25
N THR A 111 -14.31 -15.92 -7.76
CA THR A 111 -15.70 -15.46 -7.64
C THR A 111 -16.42 -15.55 -8.97
N ARG A 112 -15.78 -15.08 -10.06
CA ARG A 112 -16.34 -15.16 -11.42
C ARG A 112 -16.51 -16.61 -11.91
N LYS A 113 -15.57 -17.51 -11.59
CA LYS A 113 -15.71 -18.94 -11.93
C LYS A 113 -16.95 -19.53 -11.26
N ILE A 114 -17.14 -19.24 -9.97
CA ILE A 114 -18.30 -19.73 -9.20
C ILE A 114 -19.60 -19.13 -9.74
N SER A 115 -19.63 -17.83 -10.04
CA SER A 115 -20.84 -17.18 -10.54
C SER A 115 -21.30 -17.76 -11.87
N LEU A 116 -20.37 -18.15 -12.75
CA LEU A 116 -20.66 -18.70 -14.07
C LEU A 116 -20.95 -20.22 -14.09
N CYS A 117 -20.49 -20.96 -13.09
CA CYS A 117 -20.75 -22.39 -12.93
C CYS A 117 -22.26 -22.68 -12.86
N SER A 118 -22.76 -23.81 -13.34
CA SER A 118 -24.15 -24.20 -13.05
C SER A 118 -24.28 -24.78 -11.63
N PRO A 119 -25.48 -24.78 -11.00
CA PRO A 119 -25.69 -25.47 -9.73
C PRO A 119 -25.37 -26.98 -9.80
N GLU A 120 -25.62 -27.63 -10.93
CA GLU A 120 -25.28 -29.05 -11.17
C GLU A 120 -23.77 -29.26 -11.11
N GLU A 121 -23.02 -28.42 -11.82
CA GLU A 121 -21.57 -28.44 -11.94
C GLU A 121 -20.86 -28.07 -10.62
N PHE A 122 -21.54 -27.33 -9.73
CA PHE A 122 -21.00 -26.87 -8.45
C PHE A 122 -20.97 -27.98 -7.38
N GLY A 123 -20.45 -29.14 -7.78
CA GLY A 123 -20.13 -30.38 -7.07
C GLY A 123 -19.47 -30.20 -5.70
N PRO A 124 -19.52 -31.20 -4.79
CA PRO A 124 -18.63 -31.22 -3.63
C PRO A 124 -17.15 -31.19 -4.05
N SER A 125 -16.81 -31.82 -5.19
CA SER A 125 -15.48 -31.75 -5.79
C SER A 125 -15.08 -30.31 -6.15
N GLU A 126 -15.94 -29.56 -6.84
CA GLU A 126 -15.66 -28.16 -7.18
C GLU A 126 -15.61 -27.27 -5.94
N GLN A 127 -16.49 -27.48 -4.96
CA GLN A 127 -16.46 -26.77 -3.67
C GLN A 127 -15.13 -26.99 -2.94
N ILE A 128 -14.65 -28.23 -2.87
CA ILE A 128 -13.34 -28.56 -2.27
C ILE A 128 -12.20 -27.89 -3.05
N GLN A 129 -12.24 -27.87 -4.39
CA GLN A 129 -11.23 -27.18 -5.19
C GLN A 129 -11.21 -25.68 -4.92
N VAL A 130 -12.37 -25.05 -4.85
CA VAL A 130 -12.53 -23.63 -4.51
C VAL A 130 -11.96 -23.34 -3.12
N LEU A 131 -12.27 -24.18 -2.13
CA LEU A 131 -11.75 -24.08 -0.77
C LEU A 131 -10.23 -24.20 -0.71
N ARG A 132 -9.64 -25.20 -1.38
CA ARG A 132 -8.18 -25.37 -1.47
C ARG A 132 -7.51 -24.18 -2.14
N TYR A 133 -8.13 -23.61 -3.17
CA TYR A 133 -7.58 -22.42 -3.83
C TYR A 133 -7.66 -21.19 -2.94
N LYS A 134 -8.78 -21.01 -2.22
CA LYS A 134 -8.95 -19.95 -1.21
C LYS A 134 -7.90 -20.10 -0.09
N GLU A 135 -7.67 -21.30 0.41
CA GLU A 135 -6.67 -21.56 1.46
C GLU A 135 -5.26 -21.13 1.03
N LYS A 136 -4.86 -21.40 -0.23
CA LYS A 136 -3.58 -20.91 -0.77
C LYS A 136 -3.49 -19.38 -0.75
N ILE A 137 -4.58 -18.69 -1.08
CA ILE A 137 -4.65 -17.22 -1.00
C ILE A 137 -4.55 -16.77 0.45
N ASP A 138 -5.33 -17.35 1.36
CA ASP A 138 -5.32 -17.02 2.79
C ASP A 138 -3.91 -17.18 3.40
N GLU A 139 -3.16 -18.20 3.00
CA GLU A 139 -1.78 -18.41 3.45
C GLU A 139 -0.83 -17.31 2.96
N ILE A 140 -0.93 -16.90 1.69
CA ILE A 140 -0.16 -15.77 1.13
C ILE A 140 -0.49 -14.49 1.90
N LEU A 141 -1.77 -14.25 2.17
CA LEU A 141 -2.25 -13.08 2.89
C LEU A 141 -1.74 -13.05 4.33
N LYS A 142 -1.76 -14.20 5.03
CA LYS A 142 -1.21 -14.33 6.38
C LYS A 142 0.29 -14.04 6.42
N ILE A 143 1.07 -14.62 5.51
CA ILE A 143 2.52 -14.34 5.42
C ILE A 143 2.76 -12.86 5.11
N THR A 144 1.95 -12.26 4.24
CA THR A 144 2.03 -10.84 3.89
C THR A 144 1.75 -9.97 5.11
N GLN A 145 0.68 -10.24 5.86
CA GLN A 145 0.36 -9.56 7.11
C GLN A 145 1.52 -9.66 8.11
N GLU A 146 2.08 -10.85 8.32
CA GLU A 146 3.22 -11.04 9.24
C GLU A 146 4.50 -10.28 8.84
N ILE A 147 4.73 -10.07 7.54
CA ILE A 147 5.91 -9.34 7.05
C ILE A 147 5.69 -7.83 7.11
N PHE A 148 4.51 -7.37 6.69
CA PHE A 148 4.28 -5.96 6.42
C PHE A 148 3.56 -5.22 7.55
N SER A 149 2.89 -5.89 8.49
CA SER A 149 2.06 -5.24 9.52
C SER A 149 2.78 -4.11 10.28
N VAL A 150 4.00 -4.37 10.79
CA VAL A 150 4.79 -3.36 11.51
C VAL A 150 5.33 -2.29 10.55
N PRO A 151 6.03 -2.64 9.44
CA PRO A 151 6.47 -1.64 8.48
C PRO A 151 5.37 -0.72 7.95
N SER A 152 4.21 -1.27 7.58
CA SER A 152 3.10 -0.49 7.04
C SER A 152 2.46 0.39 8.10
N PHE A 153 2.37 -0.05 9.36
CA PHE A 153 1.93 0.80 10.47
C PHE A 153 2.88 2.00 10.67
N CYS A 154 4.19 1.75 10.79
CA CYS A 154 5.18 2.81 10.97
C CYS A 154 5.16 3.82 9.82
N LEU A 155 5.04 3.34 8.58
CA LEU A 155 4.99 4.20 7.40
C LEU A 155 3.71 5.01 7.31
N ILE A 156 2.55 4.44 7.68
CA ILE A 156 1.30 5.20 7.76
C ILE A 156 1.45 6.33 8.77
N VAL A 157 1.94 6.05 9.98
CA VAL A 157 2.13 7.09 11.01
C VAL A 157 3.12 8.16 10.54
N ALA A 158 4.28 7.75 10.02
CA ALA A 158 5.31 8.68 9.56
C ALA A 158 4.80 9.58 8.42
N TYR A 159 4.06 9.03 7.45
CA TYR A 159 3.53 9.80 6.34
C TYR A 159 2.32 10.65 6.71
N SER A 160 1.49 10.22 7.66
CA SER A 160 0.47 11.10 8.25
C SER A 160 1.11 12.32 8.90
N ILE A 161 2.13 12.11 9.75
CA ILE A 161 2.87 13.22 10.39
C ILE A 161 3.53 14.11 9.34
N SER A 162 4.10 13.52 8.29
CA SER A 162 4.72 14.27 7.19
C SER A 162 3.70 15.18 6.50
N CYS A 163 2.52 14.67 6.16
CA CYS A 163 1.44 15.48 5.58
C CYS A 163 1.05 16.65 6.50
N TYR A 164 0.82 16.41 7.80
CA TYR A 164 0.49 17.48 8.74
C TYR A 164 1.60 18.52 8.88
N THR A 165 2.85 18.07 8.93
CA THR A 165 4.02 18.95 9.03
C THR A 165 4.11 19.84 7.79
N MET A 166 3.96 19.26 6.59
CA MET A 166 4.01 20.03 5.34
C MET A 166 2.87 21.05 5.26
N ILE A 167 1.65 20.69 5.66
CA ILE A 167 0.53 21.65 5.75
C ILE A 167 0.90 22.81 6.68
N GLY A 168 1.46 22.52 7.86
CA GLY A 168 1.93 23.55 8.78
C GLY A 168 2.96 24.49 8.14
N TRP A 169 3.93 23.96 7.40
CA TRP A 169 4.91 24.78 6.67
C TRP A 169 4.25 25.68 5.62
N TYR A 170 3.29 25.17 4.85
CA TYR A 170 2.56 26.01 3.88
C TYR A 170 1.77 27.14 4.56
N LEU A 171 1.21 26.89 5.74
CA LEU A 171 0.45 27.89 6.50
C LEU A 171 1.35 28.98 7.10
N VAL A 172 2.55 28.62 7.56
CA VAL A 172 3.56 29.59 8.06
C VAL A 172 4.17 30.43 6.93
N GLY A 173 4.00 30.01 5.68
CA GLY A 173 4.43 30.75 4.50
C GLY A 173 5.87 30.45 4.10
N ILE A 174 6.07 29.31 3.42
CA ILE A 174 7.35 28.96 2.80
C ILE A 174 7.75 30.03 1.79
N LYS A 175 8.96 30.59 1.93
CA LYS A 175 9.43 31.72 1.11
C LYS A 175 10.34 31.30 -0.04
N GLU A 176 11.09 30.20 0.12
CA GLU A 176 12.03 29.75 -0.89
C GLU A 176 11.40 28.73 -1.86
N ILE A 177 11.57 28.96 -3.17
CA ILE A 177 11.02 28.08 -4.22
C ILE A 177 11.54 26.63 -4.07
N ALA A 178 12.81 26.46 -3.70
CA ALA A 178 13.40 25.14 -3.46
C ALA A 178 12.70 24.39 -2.32
N GLU A 179 12.36 25.09 -1.23
CA GLU A 179 11.62 24.53 -0.09
C GLU A 179 10.18 24.18 -0.48
N VAL A 180 9.53 25.00 -1.31
CA VAL A 180 8.19 24.71 -1.85
C VAL A 180 8.21 23.44 -2.71
N ILE A 181 9.17 23.30 -3.62
CA ILE A 181 9.30 22.09 -4.46
C ILE A 181 9.55 20.86 -3.60
N HIS A 182 10.47 20.96 -2.63
CA HIS A 182 10.82 19.88 -1.71
C HIS A 182 9.59 19.42 -0.90
N SER A 183 8.89 20.37 -0.29
CA SER A 183 7.71 20.12 0.55
C SER A 183 6.54 19.56 -0.28
N SER A 184 6.35 20.06 -1.50
CA SER A 184 5.30 19.58 -2.41
C SER A 184 5.52 18.11 -2.78
N PHE A 185 6.77 17.76 -3.10
CA PHE A 185 7.14 16.39 -3.46
C PHE A 185 6.92 15.43 -2.29
N ILE A 186 7.39 15.77 -1.09
CA ILE A 186 7.20 14.96 0.12
C ILE A 186 5.72 14.78 0.44
N CYS A 187 4.94 15.86 0.41
CA CYS A 187 3.51 15.83 0.68
C CYS A 187 2.79 14.92 -0.31
N THR A 188 3.10 15.05 -1.61
CA THR A 188 2.51 14.23 -2.68
C THR A 188 2.85 12.75 -2.50
N CYS A 189 4.12 12.41 -2.27
CA CYS A 189 4.53 11.02 -2.04
C CYS A 189 3.87 10.42 -0.80
N SER A 190 3.83 11.17 0.31
CA SER A 190 3.20 10.74 1.56
C SER A 190 1.70 10.49 1.38
N PHE A 191 1.01 11.41 0.70
CA PHE A 191 -0.42 11.28 0.41
C PHE A 191 -0.72 10.09 -0.51
N LEU A 192 0.05 9.91 -1.58
CA LEU A 192 -0.08 8.78 -2.49
C LEU A 192 0.18 7.44 -1.79
N TYR A 193 1.14 7.39 -0.87
CA TYR A 193 1.38 6.20 -0.06
C TYR A 193 0.17 5.88 0.83
N LEU A 194 -0.33 6.87 1.59
CA LEU A 194 -1.45 6.68 2.51
C LEU A 194 -2.71 6.23 1.78
N THR A 195 -3.08 6.95 0.73
CA THR A 195 -4.26 6.64 -0.09
C THR A 195 -4.10 5.30 -0.81
N GLY A 196 -2.94 5.03 -1.41
CA GLY A 196 -2.65 3.77 -2.08
C GLY A 196 -2.76 2.57 -1.14
N THR A 197 -2.17 2.66 0.05
CA THR A 197 -2.18 1.57 1.05
C THR A 197 -3.59 1.25 1.48
N LEU A 198 -4.34 2.27 1.90
CA LEU A 198 -5.71 2.07 2.38
C LEU A 198 -6.67 1.64 1.26
N TRP A 199 -6.48 2.15 0.03
CA TRP A 199 -7.34 1.81 -1.10
C TRP A 199 -7.09 0.40 -1.64
N ILE A 200 -5.82 0.05 -1.85
CA ILE A 200 -5.42 -1.23 -2.45
C ILE A 200 -5.57 -2.34 -1.41
N ALA A 201 -5.00 -2.19 -0.20
CA ALA A 201 -5.15 -3.20 0.85
C ALA A 201 -6.62 -3.33 1.28
N GLY A 202 -7.34 -2.20 1.38
CA GLY A 202 -8.76 -2.19 1.70
C GLY A 202 -9.68 -2.72 0.59
N SER A 203 -9.17 -2.94 -0.63
CA SER A 203 -9.95 -3.60 -1.69
C SER A 203 -10.07 -5.10 -1.50
N LEU A 204 -9.09 -5.72 -0.84
CA LEU A 204 -9.02 -7.17 -0.72
C LEU A 204 -10.15 -7.75 0.17
N PRO A 205 -10.44 -7.20 1.37
CA PRO A 205 -11.56 -7.67 2.18
C PRO A 205 -12.90 -7.62 1.43
N VAL A 206 -13.10 -6.58 0.62
CA VAL A 206 -14.31 -6.43 -0.20
C VAL A 206 -14.45 -7.56 -1.22
N GLU A 207 -13.37 -7.92 -1.91
CA GLU A 207 -13.39 -9.02 -2.88
C GLU A 207 -13.53 -10.39 -2.19
N LEU A 208 -12.94 -10.56 -1.00
CA LEU A 208 -13.09 -11.79 -0.19
C LEU A 208 -14.53 -11.97 0.31
N ASN A 209 -15.21 -10.89 0.71
CA ASN A 209 -16.61 -10.94 1.11
C ASN A 209 -17.50 -11.28 -0.09
N LYS A 210 -17.27 -10.68 -1.26
CA LYS A 210 -17.99 -11.08 -2.49
C LYS A 210 -17.81 -12.55 -2.84
N LEU A 211 -16.58 -13.08 -2.71
CA LEU A 211 -16.32 -14.51 -2.92
C LEU A 211 -17.17 -15.36 -1.97
N LYS A 212 -17.21 -14.97 -0.69
CA LYS A 212 -18.00 -15.64 0.35
C LYS A 212 -19.48 -15.65 -0.03
N ASP A 213 -20.03 -14.48 -0.36
CA ASP A 213 -21.45 -14.33 -0.72
C ASP A 213 -21.82 -15.13 -1.97
N THR A 214 -21.03 -15.03 -3.04
CA THR A 214 -21.26 -15.79 -4.28
C THR A 214 -21.15 -17.29 -4.05
N PHE A 215 -20.22 -17.76 -3.22
CA PHE A 215 -20.16 -19.18 -2.84
C PHE A 215 -21.43 -19.62 -2.12
N TYR A 216 -21.92 -18.82 -1.16
CA TYR A 216 -23.13 -19.14 -0.41
C TYR A 216 -24.36 -19.20 -1.27
N GLU A 217 -24.54 -18.22 -2.14
CA GLU A 217 -25.66 -18.15 -3.07
C GLU A 217 -25.67 -19.38 -3.98
N LYS A 218 -24.50 -19.74 -4.54
CA LYS A 218 -24.38 -20.91 -5.42
C LYS A 218 -24.63 -22.24 -4.71
N ALA A 219 -24.04 -22.42 -3.53
CA ALA A 219 -24.27 -23.61 -2.70
C ALA A 219 -25.74 -23.72 -2.26
N TYR A 220 -26.38 -22.58 -1.97
CA TYR A 220 -27.79 -22.55 -1.59
C TYR A 220 -28.72 -22.97 -2.73
N LEU A 221 -28.52 -22.41 -3.93
CA LEU A 221 -29.29 -22.76 -5.11
C LEU A 221 -29.17 -24.25 -5.41
N ARG A 222 -27.96 -24.79 -5.30
CA ARG A 222 -27.73 -26.22 -5.47
C ARG A 222 -28.45 -27.07 -4.43
N TRP A 223 -28.42 -26.67 -3.17
CA TRP A 223 -29.14 -27.37 -2.10
C TRP A 223 -30.65 -27.40 -2.36
N ILE A 224 -31.24 -26.29 -2.80
CA ILE A 224 -32.66 -26.25 -3.19
C ILE A 224 -32.93 -27.20 -4.36
N SER A 225 -32.08 -27.17 -5.39
CA SER A 225 -32.30 -27.96 -6.61
C SER A 225 -32.08 -29.46 -6.43
N PHE A 226 -31.17 -29.88 -5.55
CA PHE A 226 -30.70 -31.27 -5.48
C PHE A 226 -30.74 -31.93 -4.08
N GLY A 227 -31.05 -31.19 -3.01
CA GLY A 227 -31.38 -31.78 -1.69
C GLY A 227 -30.24 -32.51 -0.96
N PHE A 228 -28.97 -32.17 -1.20
CA PHE A 228 -27.83 -32.91 -0.62
C PHE A 228 -27.40 -32.39 0.77
N PRO A 229 -27.37 -33.24 1.83
CA PRO A 229 -27.00 -32.84 3.19
C PRO A 229 -25.48 -32.72 3.44
N SER A 230 -24.62 -33.31 2.60
CA SER A 230 -23.15 -33.27 2.77
C SER A 230 -22.53 -31.87 2.61
N GLU A 231 -23.26 -30.93 2.01
CA GLU A 231 -22.82 -29.55 1.78
C GLU A 231 -22.97 -28.63 2.99
N GLN A 232 -23.72 -29.08 4.01
CA GLN A 232 -23.91 -28.32 5.25
C GLN A 232 -22.60 -28.12 6.03
N ASN A 233 -21.64 -29.04 5.85
CA ASN A 233 -20.31 -28.97 6.47
C ASN A 233 -19.42 -27.90 5.81
N PHE A 234 -19.44 -27.77 4.47
CA PHE A 234 -18.66 -26.75 3.76
C PHE A 234 -19.16 -25.33 4.05
N ARG A 235 -20.48 -25.15 4.21
CA ARG A 235 -21.06 -23.88 4.69
C ARG A 235 -20.49 -23.48 6.05
N ARG A 236 -20.44 -24.40 7.02
CA ARG A 236 -19.92 -24.09 8.37
C ARG A 236 -18.44 -23.68 8.33
N GLU A 237 -17.63 -24.36 7.53
CA GLU A 237 -16.19 -24.09 7.44
C GLU A 237 -15.86 -22.71 6.83
N ILE A 238 -16.65 -22.25 5.85
CA ILE A 238 -16.50 -20.91 5.25
C ILE A 238 -17.08 -19.81 6.15
N LEU A 239 -18.15 -20.08 6.90
CA LEU A 239 -18.77 -19.12 7.83
C LEU A 239 -17.91 -18.90 9.07
N ALA A 240 -17.23 -19.95 9.53
CA ALA A 240 -16.37 -19.89 10.72
C ALA A 240 -15.08 -19.10 10.50
N LYS A 241 -14.59 -18.95 9.26
CA LYS A 241 -13.41 -18.13 8.99
C LYS A 241 -13.78 -16.63 9.10
N PRO A 242 -13.17 -15.89 10.04
CA PRO A 242 -13.41 -14.46 10.18
C PRO A 242 -12.98 -13.69 8.92
N GLU A 243 -13.60 -12.54 8.68
CA GLU A 243 -13.23 -11.67 7.56
C GLU A 243 -11.76 -11.26 7.67
N PHE A 244 -10.97 -11.65 6.67
CA PHE A 244 -9.58 -11.25 6.64
C PHE A 244 -9.48 -9.76 6.29
N VAL A 245 -8.92 -8.98 7.21
CA VAL A 245 -8.63 -7.56 7.04
C VAL A 245 -7.17 -7.34 7.40
N PHE A 246 -6.42 -6.67 6.53
CA PHE A 246 -5.05 -6.29 6.86
C PHE A 246 -5.04 -5.28 8.01
N THR A 247 -4.10 -5.45 8.94
CA THR A 247 -3.95 -4.58 10.11
C THR A 247 -2.52 -4.09 10.26
N GLY A 248 -2.37 -2.82 10.62
CA GLY A 248 -1.11 -2.29 11.12
C GLY A 248 -1.02 -2.53 12.62
N CYS A 249 -0.17 -3.46 13.04
CA CYS A 249 0.03 -3.86 14.44
C CYS A 249 -1.25 -4.22 15.20
N ASP A 250 -2.29 -4.73 14.52
CA ASP A 250 -3.64 -4.95 15.09
C ASP A 250 -4.33 -3.70 15.67
N ILE A 251 -3.76 -2.51 15.45
CA ILE A 251 -4.28 -1.22 15.90
C ILE A 251 -5.08 -0.55 14.78
N LEU A 252 -4.55 -0.58 13.56
CA LEU A 252 -5.14 0.12 12.42
C LEU A 252 -5.65 -0.86 11.35
N HIS A 253 -6.97 -0.96 11.19
CA HIS A 253 -7.56 -1.78 10.13
C HIS A 253 -7.55 -1.05 8.78
N TYR A 254 -7.01 -1.69 7.76
CA TYR A 254 -6.96 -1.13 6.40
C TYR A 254 -8.30 -1.33 5.71
N ARG A 255 -9.16 -0.31 5.79
CA ARG A 255 -10.45 -0.24 5.10
C ARG A 255 -10.46 0.95 4.15
N ARG A 256 -11.25 0.85 3.07
CA ARG A 256 -11.48 1.98 2.16
C ARG A 256 -12.14 3.17 2.86
N SER A 257 -13.01 2.91 3.84
CA SER A 257 -13.62 3.97 4.67
C SER A 257 -12.57 4.76 5.45
N SER A 258 -11.44 4.15 5.81
CA SER A 258 -10.34 4.83 6.50
C SER A 258 -9.68 5.89 5.61
N VAL A 259 -9.78 5.79 4.27
CA VAL A 259 -9.27 6.84 3.36
C VAL A 259 -10.00 8.15 3.62
N LEU A 260 -11.33 8.11 3.71
CA LEU A 260 -12.15 9.29 3.97
C LEU A 260 -11.86 9.88 5.36
N ALA A 261 -11.57 9.03 6.35
CA ALA A 261 -11.16 9.50 7.67
C ALA A 261 -9.80 10.21 7.63
N VAL A 262 -8.81 9.68 6.90
CA VAL A 262 -7.50 10.34 6.74
C VAL A 262 -7.62 11.66 5.97
N VAL A 263 -8.37 11.69 4.86
CA VAL A 263 -8.60 12.93 4.10
C VAL A 263 -9.39 13.94 4.94
N GLY A 264 -10.45 13.49 5.61
CA GLY A 264 -11.27 14.33 6.48
C GLY A 264 -10.46 14.94 7.61
N THR A 265 -9.65 14.15 8.31
CA THR A 265 -8.77 14.66 9.37
C THR A 265 -7.73 15.64 8.83
N LEU A 266 -7.11 15.38 7.68
CA LEU A 266 -6.21 16.35 7.03
C LEU A 266 -6.91 17.69 6.76
N VAL A 267 -8.12 17.66 6.19
CA VAL A 267 -8.91 18.87 5.91
C VAL A 267 -9.30 19.56 7.21
N THR A 268 -9.82 18.84 8.21
CA THR A 268 -10.25 19.40 9.50
C THR A 268 -9.09 20.08 10.22
N TYR A 269 -7.92 19.44 10.32
CA TYR A 269 -6.76 20.05 10.96
C TYR A 269 -6.24 21.26 10.17
N THR A 270 -6.25 21.20 8.85
CA THR A 270 -5.88 22.37 8.02
C THR A 270 -6.79 23.55 8.30
N LEU A 271 -8.11 23.33 8.30
CA LEU A 271 -9.11 24.37 8.61
C LEU A 271 -9.00 24.87 10.05
N LEU A 272 -8.72 23.98 11.01
CA LEU A 272 -8.51 24.37 12.40
C LEU A 272 -7.32 25.31 12.52
N VAL A 273 -6.17 24.98 11.91
CA VAL A 273 -4.97 25.82 11.98
C VAL A 273 -5.16 27.16 11.26
N ILE A 274 -5.88 27.20 10.14
CA ILE A 274 -6.22 28.46 9.46
C ILE A 274 -7.12 29.35 10.33
N ASN A 275 -8.00 28.76 11.14
CA ASN A 275 -8.97 29.47 11.97
C ASN A 275 -8.48 29.76 13.40
N ILE A 276 -7.27 29.33 13.77
CA ILE A 276 -6.64 29.75 15.03
C ILE A 276 -6.02 31.13 14.78
N PRO A 277 -6.54 32.19 15.41
CA PRO A 277 -6.07 33.57 15.21
C PRO A 277 -4.65 33.82 15.71
#